data_AF-A0A820LDA3-F1
#
_entry.id   AF-A0A820LDA3-F1
#
_cell.length_a   1.000
_cell.length_b   1.000
_cell.length_c   1.000
_cell.angle_alpha   90.00
_cell.angle_beta   90.00
_cell.angle_gamma   90.00
#
_symmetry.space_group_name_H-M   'P 1'
#
loop_
_entity.id
_entity.type
_entity.pdbx_description
1 polymer ?
#
loop_
_entity_poly.entity_id
_entity_poly.type
_entity_poly.pdbx_seq_one_letter_code
_entity_poly.pdbx_strand_id
1 'polypeptide(L)'
;ISKSFEGDLRNYQRNRQKLGVEFTEQSSITIERERSLINWSCTKPSRYDMIKGGWIISDTEDYSKCPHCHMHYYNWKSNDNPLIIHK
;
A
#
# COMPACT_ATOMS: atom_id res chain seq x y z
N ILE A 1 18.11 14.93 20.94
CA ILE A 1 18.90 13.71 20.64
C ILE A 1 17.94 12.65 20.12
N SER A 2 17.87 12.55 18.80
CA SER A 2 17.14 11.55 18.03
C SER A 2 17.92 10.23 18.03
N LYS A 3 17.27 9.11 18.35
CA LYS A 3 17.60 7.71 17.99
C LYS A 3 16.74 6.75 18.83
N SER A 4 15.52 6.42 18.40
CA SER A 4 14.88 5.17 18.87
C SER A 4 13.80 4.61 17.95
N PHE A 5 13.17 5.41 17.10
CA PHE A 5 12.03 4.94 16.29
C PHE A 5 12.41 4.02 15.11
N GLU A 6 13.60 4.18 14.52
CA GLU A 6 13.99 3.38 13.33
C GLU A 6 14.46 1.95 13.65
N GLY A 7 14.88 1.68 14.89
CA GLY A 7 15.32 0.34 15.31
C GLY A 7 14.15 -0.62 15.50
N ASP A 8 12.98 -0.09 15.82
CA ASP A 8 11.78 -0.84 16.14
C ASP A 8 11.10 -1.38 14.87
N LEU A 9 10.99 -0.54 13.83
CA LEU A 9 10.37 -0.92 12.55
C LEU A 9 11.15 -2.01 11.80
N ARG A 10 12.49 -1.97 11.82
CA ARG A 10 13.33 -3.00 11.18
C ARG A 10 13.25 -4.35 11.90
N ASN A 11 13.12 -4.33 13.23
CA ASN A 11 12.96 -5.54 14.03
C ASN A 11 11.56 -6.13 13.90
N TYR A 12 10.52 -5.28 13.80
CA TYR A 12 9.15 -5.71 13.50
C TYR A 12 9.07 -6.40 12.12
N GLN A 13 9.68 -5.82 11.09
CA GLN A 13 9.72 -6.40 9.74
C GLN A 13 10.48 -7.73 9.69
N ARG A 14 11.60 -7.87 10.43
CA ARG A 14 12.35 -9.13 10.54
C ARG A 14 11.60 -10.24 11.27
N ASN A 15 10.83 -9.91 12.32
CA ASN A 15 10.08 -10.92 13.08
C ASN A 15 8.86 -11.46 12.32
N ARG A 16 8.30 -10.71 11.35
CA ARG A 16 7.19 -11.17 10.50
C ARG A 16 7.54 -12.36 9.60
N GLN A 17 8.78 -12.47 9.12
CA GLN A 17 9.19 -13.60 8.27
C GLN A 17 9.31 -14.93 9.04
N LYS A 18 9.36 -14.91 10.38
CA LYS A 18 9.62 -16.10 11.21
C LYS A 18 8.39 -16.79 11.79
N LEU A 19 7.18 -16.22 11.67
CA LEU A 19 6.02 -16.71 12.43
C LEU A 19 4.91 -17.38 11.61
N GLY A 20 4.99 -17.44 10.27
CA GLY A 20 3.98 -18.17 9.47
C GLY A 20 2.54 -17.69 9.67
N VAL A 21 2.35 -16.47 10.18
CA VAL A 21 1.03 -15.88 10.40
C VAL A 21 0.59 -15.27 9.07
N GLU A 22 -0.46 -15.83 8.49
CA GLU A 22 -1.16 -15.25 7.35
C GLU A 22 -1.57 -13.82 7.71
N PHE A 23 -1.07 -12.84 6.96
CA PHE A 23 -1.33 -11.43 7.25
C PHE A 23 -2.81 -11.13 7.03
N THR A 24 -3.60 -11.09 8.10
CA THR A 24 -4.98 -10.61 8.04
C THR A 24 -4.97 -9.10 8.20
N GLU A 25 -5.30 -8.38 7.12
CA GLU A 25 -5.44 -6.93 7.16
C GLU A 25 -6.58 -6.52 8.10
N GLN A 26 -6.40 -5.42 8.83
CA GLN A 26 -7.46 -4.85 9.65
C GLN A 26 -8.64 -4.45 8.77
N SER A 27 -9.86 -4.82 9.16
CA SER A 27 -11.08 -4.56 8.38
C SER A 27 -11.29 -3.09 8.04
N SER A 28 -10.89 -2.16 8.91
CA SER A 28 -10.94 -0.71 8.65
C SER A 28 -10.08 -0.30 7.45
N ILE A 29 -8.87 -0.86 7.33
CA ILE A 29 -7.94 -0.59 6.22
C ILE A 29 -8.49 -1.17 4.93
N THR A 30 -9.06 -2.37 4.98
CA THR A 30 -9.70 -3.00 3.81
C THR A 30 -10.88 -2.16 3.32
N ILE A 31 -11.74 -1.69 4.23
CA ILE A 31 -12.87 -0.82 3.90
C ILE A 31 -12.39 0.53 3.32
N GLU A 32 -11.36 1.16 3.90
CA GLU A 32 -10.80 2.41 3.38
C GLU A 32 -10.25 2.22 1.96
N ARG A 33 -9.53 1.12 1.72
CA ARG A 33 -9.01 0.77 0.39
C ARG A 33 -10.14 0.62 -0.63
N GLU A 34 -11.15 -0.17 -0.30
CA GLU A 34 -12.30 -0.39 -1.19
C GLU A 34 -13.02 0.91 -1.54
N ARG A 35 -13.23 1.79 -0.54
CA ARG A 35 -13.87 3.10 -0.73
C ARG A 35 -13.03 4.04 -1.59
N SER A 36 -11.72 4.05 -1.42
CA SER A 36 -10.82 4.96 -2.15
C SER A 36 -10.85 4.78 -3.67
N LEU A 37 -11.27 3.61 -4.16
CA LEU A 37 -11.24 3.24 -5.57
C LEU A 37 -12.41 3.78 -6.38
N ILE A 38 -13.44 4.33 -5.72
CA ILE A 38 -14.50 5.07 -6.41
C ILE A 38 -13.90 6.26 -7.17
N ASN A 39 -12.80 6.83 -6.65
CA ASN A 39 -12.15 8.02 -7.19
C ASN A 39 -11.03 7.72 -8.19
N TRP A 40 -10.74 6.44 -8.48
CA TRP A 40 -9.70 6.08 -9.43
C TRP A 40 -10.15 6.26 -10.87
N SER A 41 -9.71 7.34 -11.51
CA SER A 41 -10.06 7.70 -12.89
C SER A 41 -9.14 7.08 -13.95
N CYS A 42 -7.98 6.55 -13.57
CA CYS A 42 -7.04 5.98 -14.53
C CYS A 42 -7.54 4.62 -15.07
N THR A 43 -7.48 4.45 -16.38
CA THR A 43 -7.84 3.17 -17.03
C THR A 43 -6.83 2.07 -16.74
N LYS A 44 -5.55 2.44 -16.53
CA LYS A 44 -4.45 1.54 -16.18
C LYS A 44 -3.48 2.23 -15.21
N PRO A 45 -2.99 1.52 -14.17
CA PRO A 45 -3.42 0.19 -13.73
C PRO A 45 -4.89 0.15 -13.30
N SER A 46 -5.53 -1.02 -13.35
CA SER A 46 -6.96 -1.11 -13.02
C SER A 46 -7.19 -0.96 -11.51
N ARG A 47 -8.41 -0.61 -11.12
CA ARG A 47 -8.82 -0.58 -9.70
C ARG A 47 -8.50 -1.91 -8.98
N TYR A 48 -8.73 -3.03 -9.66
CA TYR A 48 -8.43 -4.35 -9.11
C TYR A 48 -6.92 -4.56 -8.87
N ASP A 49 -6.08 -4.10 -9.78
CA ASP A 49 -4.62 -4.20 -9.65
C ASP A 49 -4.11 -3.33 -8.50
N MET A 50 -4.70 -2.13 -8.32
CA MET A 50 -4.40 -1.25 -7.20
C MET A 50 -4.75 -1.90 -5.85
N ILE A 51 -5.92 -2.57 -5.75
CA ILE A 51 -6.31 -3.33 -4.55
C ILE A 51 -5.31 -4.42 -4.24
N LYS A 52 -5.00 -5.25 -5.25
CA LYS A 52 -4.07 -6.37 -5.11
C LYS A 52 -2.68 -5.90 -4.71
N GLY A 53 -2.27 -4.74 -5.22
CA GLY A 53 -1.04 -4.07 -4.82
C GLY A 53 -1.08 -3.48 -3.42
N GLY A 54 -2.20 -3.46 -2.71
CA GLY A 54 -2.30 -2.94 -1.33
C GLY A 54 -2.35 -1.42 -1.23
N TRP A 55 -2.73 -0.73 -2.31
CA TRP A 55 -2.74 0.73 -2.40
C TRP A 55 -4.08 1.32 -1.97
N ILE A 56 -4.04 2.36 -1.14
CA ILE A 56 -5.14 3.31 -0.92
C ILE A 56 -4.90 4.51 -1.83
N ILE A 57 -5.92 4.91 -2.57
CA ILE A 57 -5.86 5.99 -3.55
C ILE A 57 -6.36 7.27 -2.89
N SER A 58 -5.74 8.42 -3.14
CA SER A 58 -6.32 9.68 -2.65
C SER A 58 -7.43 10.19 -3.56
N ASP A 59 -8.09 11.24 -3.10
CA ASP A 59 -8.99 12.10 -3.87
C ASP A 59 -8.29 12.87 -5.00
N THR A 60 -6.97 13.05 -4.92
CA THR A 60 -6.17 13.65 -5.99
C THR A 60 -5.77 12.58 -7.03
N GLU A 61 -6.17 12.80 -8.28
CA GLU A 61 -5.83 11.93 -9.39
C GLU A 61 -4.33 11.72 -9.46
N ASP A 62 -3.90 10.45 -9.43
CA ASP A 62 -2.52 9.94 -9.52
C ASP A 62 -1.83 9.56 -8.21
N TYR A 63 -2.26 9.98 -7.03
CA TYR A 63 -1.52 9.70 -5.79
C TYR A 63 -2.04 8.45 -5.06
N SER A 64 -1.12 7.64 -4.54
CA SER A 64 -1.44 6.40 -3.83
C SER A 64 -0.46 6.13 -2.69
N LYS A 65 -0.97 5.53 -1.62
CA LYS A 65 -0.19 5.15 -0.44
C LYS A 65 -0.45 3.70 -0.05
N CYS A 66 0.58 2.99 0.40
CA CYS A 66 0.39 1.75 1.13
C CYS A 66 0.26 2.06 2.63
N PRO A 67 -0.82 1.63 3.31
CA PRO A 67 -0.98 1.88 4.75
C PRO A 67 -0.04 1.05 5.63
N HIS A 68 0.59 -0.01 5.07
CA HIS A 68 1.43 -0.94 5.84
C HIS A 68 2.92 -0.61 5.80
N CYS A 69 3.43 -0.24 4.63
CA CYS A 69 4.84 0.10 4.46
C CYS A 69 5.07 1.61 4.31
N HIS A 70 3.99 2.39 4.24
CA HIS A 70 4.02 3.85 4.04
C HIS A 70 4.74 4.27 2.75
N MET A 71 4.86 3.36 1.77
CA MET A 71 5.31 3.71 0.42
C MET A 71 4.25 4.60 -0.23
N HIS A 72 4.73 5.63 -0.92
CA HIS A 72 3.92 6.54 -1.71
C HIS A 72 4.33 6.41 -3.18
N TYR A 73 3.36 6.44 -4.08
CA TYR A 73 3.61 6.45 -5.51
C TYR A 73 2.61 7.37 -6.19
N TYR A 74 3.07 8.08 -7.21
CA TYR A 74 2.27 9.04 -7.96
C TYR A 74 2.58 8.96 -9.45
N ASN A 75 1.78 9.64 -10.27
CA ASN A 75 1.96 9.72 -11.73
C ASN A 75 1.94 8.35 -12.43
N TRP A 76 1.02 7.46 -12.02
CA TRP A 76 0.86 6.12 -12.57
C TRP A 76 0.79 6.09 -14.09
N LYS A 77 1.53 5.16 -14.69
CA LYS A 77 1.57 4.93 -16.14
C LYS A 77 0.79 3.68 -16.52
N SER A 78 0.39 3.63 -17.78
CA SER A 78 -0.38 2.51 -18.32
C SER A 78 0.37 1.18 -18.34
N ASN A 79 1.70 1.22 -18.23
CA ASN A 79 2.60 0.08 -18.13
C ASN A 79 3.10 -0.18 -16.69
N ASP A 80 2.68 0.63 -15.72
CA ASP A 80 3.05 0.42 -14.32
C ASP A 80 2.32 -0.79 -13.75
N ASN A 81 3.02 -1.57 -12.93
CA ASN A 81 2.48 -2.71 -12.23
C ASN A 81 2.50 -2.44 -10.72
N PRO A 82 1.31 -2.28 -10.08
CA PRO A 82 1.21 -1.95 -8.65
C PRO A 82 1.89 -2.96 -7.72
N LEU A 83 1.98 -4.23 -8.10
CA LEU A 83 2.65 -5.28 -7.33
C LEU A 83 4.18 -5.18 -7.46
N ILE A 84 4.69 -4.81 -8.63
CA ILE A 84 6.14 -4.68 -8.88
C ILE A 84 6.69 -3.42 -8.22
N ILE A 85 5.92 -2.34 -8.21
CA ILE A 85 6.30 -1.08 -7.56
C ILE A 85 6.36 -1.27 -6.03
N HIS A 86 5.44 -2.05 -5.46
CA HIS A 86 5.33 -2.30 -4.02
C HIS A 86 6.26 -3.41 -3.51
N LYS A 87 7.55 -3.35 -3.84
CA LYS A 87 8.57 -4.31 -3.36
C LYS A 87 9.19 -3.93 -2.02
#